data_AF-A0A2E9T7E6-F1
#
_entry.id   AF-A0A2E9T7E6-F1
#
_cell.length_a   1.000
_cell.length_b   1.000
_cell.length_c   1.000
_cell.angle_alpha   90.00
_cell.angle_beta   90.00
_cell.angle_gamma   90.00
#
_symmetry.space_group_name_H-M   'P 1'
#
loop_
_entity.id
_entity.type
_entity.pdbx_description
1 polymer ?
#
loop_
_entity_poly.entity_id
_entity_poly.type
_entity_poly.pdbx_seq_one_letter_code
_entity_poly.pdbx_strand_id
1 'polypeptide(L)' 'MVFFRNNCPTRFSVFKNSNAFEELGSKVIGSPINVRFNELFTIENLTVLGEIEDGFKNKLQPMGPTFKSYVGGIN' A
#
# COMPACT_ATOMS: atom_id res chain seq x y z
N MET A 1 9.35 0.89 -12.50
CA MET A 1 9.53 -0.08 -13.59
C MET A 1 8.57 -1.23 -13.35
N VAL A 2 7.59 -1.46 -14.22
CA VAL A 2 6.54 -2.47 -14.04
C VAL A 2 7.02 -3.78 -14.67
N PHE A 3 7.04 -4.87 -13.89
CA PHE A 3 7.20 -6.23 -14.40
C PHE A 3 5.82 -6.91 -14.41
N PHE A 4 5.43 -7.49 -15.55
CA PHE A 4 4.27 -8.36 -15.64
C PHE A 4 4.70 -9.80 -15.37
N ARG A 5 4.11 -10.42 -14.36
CA ARG A 5 4.15 -11.87 -14.15
C ARG A 5 2.68 -12.33 -14.17
N ASN A 6 2.32 -13.13 -15.18
CA ASN A 6 0.99 -13.64 -15.53
C ASN A 6 -0.21 -13.12 -14.71
N ASN A 7 -1.03 -12.27 -15.32
CA ASN A 7 -2.37 -11.81 -14.88
C ASN A 7 -2.52 -11.14 -13.51
N CYS A 8 -1.43 -10.90 -12.76
CA CYS A 8 -1.49 -10.13 -11.51
C CYS A 8 -0.85 -8.75 -11.71
N PRO A 9 -1.64 -7.70 -12.05
CA PRO A 9 -1.09 -6.37 -12.26
C PRO A 9 -0.53 -5.82 -10.94
N THR A 10 0.76 -5.49 -10.93
CA THR A 10 1.41 -4.85 -9.78
C THR A 10 1.33 -3.34 -9.93
N ARG A 11 0.77 -2.65 -8.94
CA ARG A 11 0.76 -1.19 -8.88
C ARG A 11 1.85 -0.69 -7.96
N PHE A 12 2.63 0.29 -8.43
CA PHE A 12 3.59 1.03 -7.63
C PHE A 12 3.10 2.46 -7.40
N SER A 13 3.34 3.04 -6.24
CA SER A 13 2.94 4.41 -5.92
C SER A 13 3.98 5.04 -5.01
N VAL A 14 4.50 6.19 -5.41
CA VAL A 14 5.51 6.96 -4.67
C VAL A 14 4.83 8.18 -4.10
N PHE A 15 5.00 8.39 -2.79
CA PHE A 15 4.50 9.57 -2.10
C PHE A 15 5.66 10.44 -1.64
N LYS A 16 5.42 11.75 -1.55
CA LYS A 16 6.45 12.71 -1.11
C LYS A 16 6.89 12.46 0.34
N ASN A 17 5.98 11.99 1.19
CA ASN A 17 6.21 11.65 2.59
C ASN A 17 5.13 10.69 3.11
N SER A 18 5.32 10.20 4.34
CA SER A 18 4.40 9.32 5.05
C SER A 18 3.00 9.93 5.21
N ASN A 19 2.91 11.21 5.56
CA ASN A 19 1.63 11.89 5.80
C ASN A 19 0.73 11.90 4.56
N ALA A 20 1.30 12.15 3.38
CA ALA A 20 0.54 12.13 2.13
C ALA A 20 -0.03 10.73 1.81
N PHE A 21 0.74 9.68 2.13
CA PHE A 21 0.28 8.31 1.98
C PHE A 21 -0.82 7.97 2.99
N GLU A 22 -0.65 8.36 4.25
CA GLU A 22 -1.63 8.13 5.31
C GLU A 22 -2.94 8.87 5.08
N GLU A 23 -2.90 10.11 4.61
CA GLU A 23 -4.10 10.91 4.33
C GLU A 23 -4.95 10.24 3.24
N LEU A 24 -4.31 9.85 2.13
CA LEU A 24 -4.99 9.18 1.02
C LEU A 24 -5.47 7.79 1.43
N GLY A 25 -4.62 7.02 2.10
CA GLY A 25 -4.96 5.70 2.59
C GLY A 25 -6.12 5.73 3.58
N SER A 26 -6.15 6.68 4.51
CA SER A 26 -7.24 6.83 5.49
C SER A 26 -8.57 7.24 4.86
N LYS A 27 -8.56 7.93 3.71
CA LYS A 27 -9.77 8.24 2.94
C LYS A 27 -10.30 7.04 2.15
N VAL A 28 -9.41 6.16 1.72
CA VAL A 28 -9.75 5.00 0.89
C VAL A 28 -10.11 3.78 1.74
N ILE A 29 -9.32 3.47 2.76
CA ILE A 29 -9.52 2.32 3.65
C ILE A 29 -10.83 2.50 4.42
N GLY A 30 -11.76 1.57 4.22
CA GLY A 30 -13.11 1.64 4.81
C GLY A 30 -14.12 2.47 4.02
N SER A 31 -13.72 3.07 2.89
CA SER A 31 -14.66 3.72 1.98
C SER A 31 -15.50 2.69 1.21
N PRO A 32 -16.70 3.06 0.72
CA PRO A 32 -17.50 2.19 -0.15
C PRO A 32 -16.76 1.75 -1.42
N ILE A 33 -15.83 2.58 -1.90
CA ILE A 33 -14.97 2.27 -3.05
C ILE A 33 -14.03 1.10 -2.73
N ASN A 34 -13.40 1.08 -1.55
CA ASN A 34 -12.52 -0.02 -1.14
C ASN A 34 -13.28 -1.35 -1.00
N VAL A 35 -14.53 -1.32 -0.54
CA VAL A 35 -15.39 -2.51 -0.50
C VAL A 35 -15.63 -3.05 -1.90
N ARG A 36 -16.00 -2.18 -2.85
CA ARG A 36 -16.20 -2.55 -4.26
C ARG A 36 -14.91 -3.10 -4.91
N PHE A 37 -13.75 -2.53 -4.57
CA PHE A 37 -12.47 -3.04 -5.05
C PHE A 37 -12.20 -4.47 -4.55
N ASN A 38 -12.55 -4.78 -3.30
CA ASN A 38 -12.39 -6.13 -2.74
C ASN A 38 -13.36 -7.15 -3.37
N GLU A 39 -14.49 -6.71 -3.94
CA GLU A 39 -15.40 -7.58 -4.70
C GLU A 39 -14.85 -7.90 -6.10
N LEU A 40 -14.05 -7.00 -6.68
CA LEU A 40 -13.57 -7.09 -8.06
C LEU A 40 -12.14 -7.64 -8.17
N PHE A 41 -11.33 -7.47 -7.12
CA PHE A 41 -9.92 -7.81 -7.11
C PHE A 41 -9.51 -8.42 -5.77
N THR A 42 -8.65 -9.42 -5.81
CA THR A 42 -7.96 -9.94 -4.63
C THR A 42 -6.57 -9.31 -4.58
N ILE A 43 -6.24 -8.64 -3.48
CA ILE A 43 -4.88 -8.15 -3.23
C ILE A 43 -4.05 -9.33 -2.74
N GLU A 44 -3.16 -9.85 -3.58
CA GLU A 44 -2.29 -10.98 -3.20
C GLU A 44 -1.13 -10.56 -2.29
N ASN A 45 -0.62 -9.34 -2.48
CA ASN A 45 0.50 -8.81 -1.70
C ASN A 45 0.46 -7.28 -1.65
N LEU A 46 0.72 -6.73 -0.45
CA LEU A 46 0.94 -5.31 -0.22
C LEU A 46 2.30 -5.12 0.45
N THR A 47 3.19 -4.35 -0.16
CA THR A 47 4.48 -3.99 0.46
C THR A 47 4.58 -2.48 0.58
N VAL A 48 4.86 -1.99 1.79
CA VAL A 48 5.11 -0.58 2.07
C VAL A 48 6.60 -0.39 2.34
N LEU A 49 7.22 0.46 1.53
CA LEU A 49 8.64 0.80 1.65
C LEU A 49 8.76 2.18 2.31
N GLY A 50 9.59 2.28 3.36
CA GLY A 50 9.79 3.51 4.12
C GLY A 50 9.10 3.51 5.48
N GLU A 51 9.26 4.61 6.21
CA GLU A 51 8.65 4.79 7.53
C GLU A 51 7.24 5.36 7.40
N ILE A 52 6.32 4.81 8.20
CA ILE A 52 4.95 5.30 8.36
C ILE A 52 4.57 5.23 9.84
N GLU A 53 3.59 6.02 10.25
CA GLU A 53 3.12 6.04 11.65
C GLU A 53 2.51 4.71 12.07
N ASP A 54 2.70 4.33 13.34
CA ASP A 54 2.21 3.06 13.89
C ASP A 54 0.67 2.98 13.85
N GLY A 55 -0.01 4.11 14.04
CA GLY A 55 -1.46 4.20 13.87
C GLY A 55 -1.92 3.78 12.48
N PHE A 56 -1.16 4.15 11.45
CA PHE A 56 -1.46 3.79 10.07
C PHE A 56 -1.06 2.35 9.73
N LYS A 57 0.03 1.82 10.31
CA LYS A 57 0.36 0.38 10.22
C LYS A 57 -0.80 -0.49 10.69
N ASN A 58 -1.42 -0.12 11.80
CA ASN A 58 -2.57 -0.85 12.37
C ASN A 58 -3.78 -0.86 11.43
N LYS A 59 -4.05 0.25 10.74
CA LYS A 59 -5.13 0.32 9.74
C LYS A 59 -4.86 -0.55 8.51
N LEU A 60 -3.60 -0.76 8.16
CA LEU A 60 -3.20 -1.60 7.04
C LEU A 60 -3.14 -3.09 7.39
N GLN A 61 -3.03 -3.47 8.68
CA GLN A 61 -2.93 -4.87 9.13
C GLN A 61 -3.92 -5.85 8.47
N PRO A 62 -5.22 -5.50 8.31
CA PRO A 62 -6.20 -6.40 7.69
C PRO A 62 -5.87 -6.77 6.23
N MET A 63 -4.99 -6.02 5.57
CA MET A 63 -4.54 -6.26 4.18
C MET A 63 -3.27 -7.14 4.10
N GLY A 64 -2.77 -7.65 5.23
CA GLY A 64 -1.54 -8.46 5.28
C GLY A 64 -0.27 -7.77 4.74
N PRO A 65 0.00 -6.50 5.07
CA PRO A 65 1.11 -5.75 4.50
C PRO A 65 2.47 -6.25 5.00
N THR A 66 3.48 -6.20 4.13
CA THR A 66 4.88 -6.27 4.51
C THR A 66 5.45 -4.86 4.60
N PHE A 67 5.91 -4.45 5.79
CA PHE A 67 6.60 -3.18 5.98
C PHE A 67 8.11 -3.39 5.88
N LYS A 68 8.78 -2.55 5.08
CA LYS A 68 10.24 -2.52 4.99
C LYS A 68 10.73 -1.09 5.18
N SER A 69 11.36 -0.82 6.31
CA SER A 69 12.13 0.41 6.51
C SER A 69 13.41 0.32 5.67
N TYR A 70 13.48 1.12 4.61
CA TYR A 70 14.63 1.12 3.73
C TYR A 70 15.61 2.18 4.19
N VAL A 71 16.77 1.77 4.70
CA VAL A 71 17.83 2.68 5.19
C VAL A 71 19.01 2.80 4.22
N GLY A 72 18.96 2.18 3.03
CA GLY A 72 20.11 2.17 2.12
C GLY A 72 19.77 1.88 0.67
N GLY A 73 19.90 2.90 -0.18
CA GLY A 73 19.87 2.80 -1.64
C GLY A 73 20.79 3.85 -2.28
N ILE A 74 21.30 3.56 -3.48
CA ILE A 74 22.01 4.54 -4.30
C ILE A 74 20.94 5.36 -5.02
N ASN A 75 20.97 6.69 -4.86
CA ASN A 75 20.12 7.63 -5.60
C ASN A 75 20.67 7.87 -7.00
#